data_AF-M4C6U2-F1
#
_entry.id   AF-M4C6U2-F1
#
_cell.length_a   1.000
_cell.length_b   1.000
_cell.length_c   1.000
_cell.angle_alpha   90.00
_cell.angle_beta   90.00
_cell.angle_gamma   90.00
#
_symmetry.space_group_name_H-M   'P 1'
#
loop_
_entity.id
_entity.type
_entity.pdbx_description
1 polymer ?
#
loop_
_entity_poly.entity_id
_entity_poly.type
_entity_poly.pdbx_seq_one_letter_code
_entity_poly.pdbx_strand_id
1 'polypeptide(L)'
;MGWLLTRLSYIARGSSCSNEVQVVVYKLFAALLHSHDAAFAEMYVMQMINPLFRATRRLDELQIQREQEALHLQRRFRHEARTSGASLASVTPPASALLAQEVLQILEQKLGATPYLEAYSFVQRKMAALRIARKQQRQAEAISDPCLAAQRRIQKNEQKRRTKQLRKRKYAVLKGSTSAAVRPTKVLRPGAE
;
A
#
# COMPACT_ATOMS: atom_id res chain seq x y z
N MET A 1 8.48 4.07 -27.40
CA MET A 1 7.88 3.25 -26.31
C MET A 1 8.29 3.69 -24.89
N GLY A 2 9.54 4.09 -24.64
CA GLY A 2 10.00 4.44 -23.27
C GLY A 2 9.20 5.51 -22.51
N TRP A 3 8.75 6.58 -23.19
CA TRP A 3 7.92 7.62 -22.56
C TRP A 3 6.57 7.06 -22.06
N LEU A 4 5.92 6.22 -22.88
CA LEU A 4 4.65 5.58 -22.55
C LEU A 4 4.78 4.70 -21.30
N LEU A 5 5.77 3.79 -21.29
CA LEU A 5 6.01 2.91 -20.15
C LEU A 5 6.38 3.68 -18.88
N THR A 6 7.11 4.78 -19.03
CA THR A 6 7.40 5.68 -17.90
C THR A 6 6.12 6.29 -17.34
N ARG A 7 5.22 6.80 -18.21
CA ARG A 7 3.94 7.37 -17.78
C ARG A 7 3.03 6.33 -17.12
N LEU A 8 2.87 5.15 -17.73
CA LEU A 8 2.10 4.05 -17.16
C LEU A 8 2.65 3.61 -15.80
N SER A 9 3.98 3.55 -15.69
CA SER A 9 4.67 3.29 -14.42
C SER A 9 4.36 4.34 -13.36
N TYR A 10 4.32 5.64 -13.71
CA TYR A 10 3.91 6.69 -12.77
C TYR A 10 2.44 6.55 -12.35
N ILE A 11 1.54 6.27 -13.28
CA ILE A 11 0.11 6.10 -13.01
C ILE A 11 -0.11 4.93 -12.04
N ALA A 12 0.51 3.77 -12.30
CA ALA A 12 0.37 2.60 -11.44
C ALA A 12 0.96 2.80 -10.03
N ARG A 13 1.92 3.72 -9.86
CA ARG A 13 2.57 4.04 -8.56
C ARG A 13 1.80 5.03 -7.69
N GLY A 14 0.82 5.75 -8.24
CA GLY A 14 0.09 6.80 -7.52
C GLY A 14 -0.59 6.27 -6.25
N SER A 15 -0.59 7.07 -5.18
CA SER A 15 -1.28 6.73 -3.93
C SER A 15 -2.81 6.72 -4.05
N SER A 16 -3.34 7.38 -5.07
CA SER A 16 -4.77 7.47 -5.41
C SER A 16 -5.18 6.56 -6.58
N CYS A 17 -4.25 5.74 -7.10
CA CYS A 17 -4.56 4.87 -8.23
C CYS A 17 -5.53 3.76 -7.82
N SER A 18 -6.64 3.63 -8.54
CA SER A 18 -7.61 2.55 -8.33
C SER A 18 -6.97 1.19 -8.64
N ASN A 19 -7.42 0.15 -7.94
CA ASN A 19 -6.96 -1.22 -8.18
C ASN A 19 -7.19 -1.63 -9.65
N GLU A 20 -8.32 -1.24 -10.22
CA GLU A 20 -8.70 -1.53 -11.61
C GLU A 20 -7.70 -0.98 -12.61
N VAL A 21 -7.25 0.27 -12.42
CA VAL A 21 -6.28 0.92 -13.30
C VAL A 21 -4.93 0.19 -13.22
N GLN A 22 -4.50 -0.22 -12.02
CA GLN A 22 -3.29 -1.02 -11.86
C GLN A 22 -3.40 -2.35 -12.60
N VAL A 23 -4.55 -3.03 -12.51
CA VAL A 23 -4.81 -4.29 -13.22
C VAL A 23 -4.67 -4.11 -14.72
N VAL A 24 -5.28 -3.07 -15.31
CA VAL A 24 -5.18 -2.80 -16.75
C VAL A 24 -3.73 -2.57 -17.17
N VAL A 25 -2.98 -1.76 -16.40
CA VAL A 25 -1.57 -1.49 -16.69
C VAL A 25 -0.73 -2.77 -16.61
N TYR A 26 -0.96 -3.64 -15.62
CA TYR A 26 -0.21 -4.89 -15.48
C TYR A 26 -0.58 -5.92 -16.55
N LYS A 27 -1.86 -6.01 -16.95
CA LYS A 27 -2.28 -6.81 -18.11
C LYS A 27 -1.58 -6.35 -19.39
N LEU A 28 -1.48 -5.03 -19.59
CA LEU A 28 -0.73 -4.47 -20.72
C LEU A 28 0.75 -4.85 -20.67
N PHE A 29 1.39 -4.79 -19.49
CA PHE A 29 2.78 -5.25 -19.35
C PHE A 29 2.92 -6.73 -19.68
N ALA A 30 2.03 -7.59 -19.18
CA ALA A 30 2.03 -9.02 -19.51
C ALA A 30 1.86 -9.25 -21.03
N ALA A 31 0.94 -8.53 -21.68
CA ALA A 31 0.73 -8.62 -23.12
C ALA A 31 1.99 -8.21 -23.91
N LEU A 32 2.63 -7.10 -23.52
CA LEU A 32 3.87 -6.63 -24.15
C LEU A 32 5.03 -7.62 -23.98
N LEU A 33 5.13 -8.27 -22.83
CA LEU A 33 6.14 -9.30 -22.57
C LEU A 33 5.88 -10.59 -23.34
N HIS A 34 4.63 -10.85 -23.70
CA HIS A 34 4.28 -11.97 -24.55
C HIS A 34 4.55 -11.69 -26.03
N SER A 35 4.28 -10.46 -26.50
CA SER A 35 4.41 -10.07 -27.90
C SER A 35 5.83 -9.70 -28.34
N HIS A 36 6.76 -9.47 -27.40
CA HIS A 36 8.11 -9.00 -27.70
C HIS A 36 9.20 -9.91 -27.12
N ASP A 37 10.41 -9.79 -27.68
CA ASP A 37 11.58 -10.57 -27.31
C ASP A 37 12.25 -10.10 -26.01
N ALA A 38 13.19 -10.91 -25.50
CA ALA A 38 13.93 -10.63 -24.26
C ALA A 38 14.67 -9.27 -24.29
N ALA A 39 15.23 -8.88 -25.44
CA ALA A 39 15.92 -7.59 -25.61
C ALA A 39 14.99 -6.39 -25.35
N PHE A 40 13.70 -6.51 -25.73
CA PHE A 40 12.71 -5.48 -25.43
C PHE A 40 12.43 -5.42 -23.93
N ALA A 41 12.26 -6.59 -23.29
CA ALA A 41 12.02 -6.66 -21.86
C ALA A 41 13.18 -6.04 -21.07
N GLU A 42 14.43 -6.25 -21.50
CA GLU A 42 15.63 -5.76 -20.82
C GLU A 42 15.71 -4.23 -20.86
N MET A 43 15.43 -3.62 -22.02
CA MET A 43 15.43 -2.16 -22.17
C MET A 43 14.43 -1.45 -21.25
N TYR A 44 13.31 -2.12 -20.92
CA TYR A 44 12.21 -1.51 -20.16
C TYR A 44 11.94 -2.15 -18.81
N VAL A 45 12.80 -3.08 -18.37
CA VAL A 45 12.64 -3.85 -17.14
C VAL A 45 12.49 -2.93 -15.92
N MET A 46 13.25 -1.84 -15.90
CA MET A 46 13.26 -0.87 -14.82
C MET A 46 11.93 -0.13 -14.68
N GLN A 47 11.28 0.21 -15.78
CA GLN A 47 10.01 0.91 -15.81
C GLN A 47 8.87 -0.01 -15.37
N MET A 48 8.95 -1.31 -15.71
CA MET A 48 7.98 -2.35 -15.35
C MET A 48 8.13 -2.84 -13.91
N ILE A 49 9.34 -3.15 -13.44
CA ILE A 49 9.58 -3.67 -12.07
C ILE A 49 9.17 -2.65 -11.00
N ASN A 50 9.43 -1.36 -11.21
CA ASN A 50 9.13 -0.32 -10.20
C ASN A 50 7.67 -0.32 -9.68
N PRO A 51 6.64 -0.28 -10.54
CA PRO A 51 5.24 -0.35 -10.12
C PRO A 51 4.86 -1.75 -9.61
N LEU A 52 5.39 -2.81 -10.20
CA LEU A 52 5.10 -4.20 -9.80
C LEU A 52 5.63 -4.50 -8.39
N PHE A 53 6.90 -4.15 -8.12
CA PHE A 53 7.55 -4.27 -6.81
C PHE A 53 6.76 -3.55 -5.71
N ARG A 54 6.18 -2.38 -6.03
CA ARG A 54 5.38 -1.64 -5.05
C ARG A 54 4.04 -2.31 -4.76
N ALA A 55 3.44 -2.98 -5.74
CA ALA A 55 2.21 -3.72 -5.57
C ALA A 55 2.46 -5.01 -4.77
N THR A 56 3.52 -5.77 -5.08
CA THR A 56 3.88 -6.98 -4.33
C THR A 56 4.26 -6.66 -2.89
N ARG A 57 5.05 -5.61 -2.63
CA ARG A 57 5.35 -5.18 -1.26
C ARG A 57 4.11 -4.84 -0.43
N ARG A 58 3.06 -4.31 -1.04
CA ARG A 58 1.78 -4.08 -0.34
C ARG A 58 1.07 -5.39 0.00
N LEU A 59 1.18 -6.40 -0.87
CA LEU A 59 0.63 -7.73 -0.60
C LEU A 59 1.35 -8.38 0.58
N ASP A 60 2.69 -8.35 0.59
CA ASP A 60 3.50 -8.87 1.69
C ASP A 60 3.13 -8.17 3.01
N GLU A 61 3.02 -6.84 3.00
CA GLU A 61 2.61 -6.05 4.18
C GLU A 61 1.21 -6.45 4.68
N LEU A 62 0.26 -6.72 3.79
CA LEU A 62 -1.09 -7.17 4.14
C LEU A 62 -1.10 -8.61 4.69
N GLN A 63 -0.29 -9.50 4.14
CA GLN A 63 -0.14 -10.87 4.64
C GLN A 63 0.45 -10.87 6.06
N ILE A 64 1.54 -10.13 6.27
CA ILE A 64 2.16 -9.95 7.59
C ILE A 64 1.15 -9.37 8.59
N GLN A 65 0.33 -8.40 8.19
CA GLN A 65 -0.72 -7.85 9.05
C GLN A 65 -1.77 -8.90 9.43
N ARG A 66 -2.23 -9.73 8.48
CA ARG A 66 -3.19 -10.80 8.75
C ARG A 66 -2.62 -11.85 9.70
N GLU A 67 -1.36 -12.24 9.50
CA GLU A 67 -0.67 -13.18 10.39
C GLU A 67 -0.54 -12.61 11.80
N GLN A 68 -0.16 -11.33 11.93
CA GLN A 68 -0.10 -10.65 13.21
C GLN A 68 -1.48 -10.56 13.89
N GLU A 69 -2.53 -10.24 13.13
CA GLU A 69 -3.90 -10.22 13.65
C GLU A 69 -4.35 -11.61 14.10
N ALA A 70 -4.05 -12.66 13.34
CA ALA A 70 -4.35 -14.04 13.70
C ALA A 70 -3.62 -14.46 14.99
N LEU A 71 -2.34 -14.12 15.14
CA LEU A 71 -1.57 -14.36 16.37
C LEU A 71 -2.14 -13.57 17.56
N HIS A 72 -2.53 -12.31 17.35
CA HIS A 72 -3.17 -11.50 18.39
C HIS A 72 -4.53 -12.06 18.81
N LEU A 73 -5.33 -12.53 17.86
CA LEU A 73 -6.59 -13.23 18.12
C LEU A 73 -6.33 -14.54 18.86
N GLN A 74 -5.37 -15.35 18.44
CA GLN A 74 -5.01 -16.61 19.13
C GLN A 74 -4.59 -16.36 20.58
N ARG A 75 -3.83 -15.30 20.85
CA ARG A 75 -3.49 -14.87 22.22
C ARG A 75 -4.71 -14.43 23.02
N ARG A 76 -5.72 -13.81 22.39
CA ARG A 76 -7.00 -13.45 23.04
C ARG A 76 -7.91 -14.64 23.28
N PHE A 77 -8.00 -15.58 22.34
CA PHE A 77 -8.82 -16.79 22.48
C PHE A 77 -8.35 -17.73 23.59
N ARG A 78 -7.08 -17.66 24.02
CA ARG A 78 -6.64 -18.33 25.26
C ARG A 78 -7.28 -17.78 26.54
N HIS A 79 -7.77 -16.54 26.54
CA HIS A 79 -8.44 -15.91 27.69
C HIS A 79 -9.98 -15.85 27.58
N GLU A 80 -10.55 -15.98 26.38
CA GLU A 80 -12.00 -15.82 26.12
C GLU A 80 -12.67 -17.11 25.59
N ALA A 81 -12.31 -18.28 26.13
CA ALA A 81 -12.93 -19.57 25.75
C ALA A 81 -14.40 -19.74 26.23
N ARG A 82 -15.21 -18.68 26.32
CA ARG A 82 -16.61 -18.76 26.75
C ARG A 82 -17.67 -18.02 25.92
N THR A 83 -17.32 -17.24 24.90
CA THR A 83 -18.36 -16.57 24.11
C THR A 83 -18.07 -16.63 22.62
N SER A 84 -18.90 -17.41 21.95
CA SER A 84 -18.89 -17.80 20.54
C SER A 84 -19.04 -16.66 19.53
N GLY A 85 -18.45 -16.90 18.34
CA GLY A 85 -19.12 -16.69 17.05
C GLY A 85 -19.13 -15.28 16.49
N ALA A 86 -18.01 -14.85 15.88
CA ALA A 86 -18.01 -13.72 14.95
C ALA A 86 -17.32 -14.14 13.64
N SER A 87 -18.11 -14.24 12.57
CA SER A 87 -17.68 -14.62 11.23
C SER A 87 -16.64 -13.64 10.68
N LEU A 88 -15.45 -14.16 10.38
CA LEU A 88 -14.34 -13.46 9.74
C LEU A 88 -14.73 -13.04 8.32
N ALA A 89 -14.96 -11.76 8.10
CA ALA A 89 -15.08 -11.19 6.77
C ALA A 89 -13.75 -11.41 6.02
N SER A 90 -13.75 -12.31 5.05
CA SER A 90 -12.61 -12.59 4.18
C SER A 90 -12.32 -11.38 3.30
N VAL A 91 -11.40 -10.52 3.74
CA VAL A 91 -10.86 -9.48 2.89
C VAL A 91 -10.09 -10.18 1.76
N THR A 92 -10.63 -10.21 0.57
CA THR A 92 -9.96 -10.75 -0.61
C THR A 92 -8.68 -9.96 -0.88
N PRO A 93 -7.55 -10.61 -1.22
CA PRO A 93 -6.33 -9.89 -1.57
C PRO A 93 -6.57 -9.01 -2.81
N PRO A 94 -5.89 -7.85 -2.91
CA PRO A 94 -6.06 -6.96 -4.06
C PRO A 94 -5.62 -7.67 -5.35
N ALA A 95 -6.53 -7.79 -6.32
CA ALA A 95 -6.29 -8.48 -7.59
C ALA A 95 -5.06 -7.92 -8.34
N SER A 96 -4.84 -6.60 -8.29
CA SER A 96 -3.65 -5.96 -8.87
C SER A 96 -2.32 -6.49 -8.33
N ALA A 97 -2.25 -6.90 -7.07
CA ALA A 97 -1.00 -7.34 -6.46
C ALA A 97 -0.68 -8.80 -6.80
N LEU A 98 -1.70 -9.66 -6.91
CA LEU A 98 -1.54 -11.02 -7.42
C LEU A 98 -1.06 -11.01 -8.86
N LEU A 99 -1.73 -10.23 -9.71
CA LEU A 99 -1.33 -10.05 -11.10
C LEU A 99 0.10 -9.49 -11.20
N ALA A 100 0.49 -8.58 -10.31
CA ALA A 100 1.85 -8.05 -10.32
C ALA A 100 2.91 -9.13 -10.05
N GLN A 101 2.62 -10.10 -9.19
CA GLN A 101 3.51 -11.24 -8.91
C GLN A 101 3.63 -12.14 -10.14
N GLU A 102 2.52 -12.43 -10.82
CA GLU A 102 2.49 -13.21 -12.07
C GLU A 102 3.32 -12.52 -13.17
N VAL A 103 3.18 -11.20 -13.34
CA VAL A 103 3.95 -10.44 -14.33
C VAL A 103 5.45 -10.44 -14.00
N LEU A 104 5.83 -10.36 -12.73
CA LEU A 104 7.23 -10.49 -12.32
C LEU A 104 7.79 -11.88 -12.64
N GLN A 105 7.00 -12.93 -12.47
CA GLN A 105 7.41 -14.30 -12.82
C GLN A 105 7.59 -14.45 -14.34
N ILE A 106 6.71 -13.86 -15.15
CA ILE A 106 6.87 -13.83 -16.62
C ILE A 106 8.15 -13.07 -17.01
N LEU A 107 8.45 -11.95 -16.35
CA LEU A 107 9.68 -11.19 -16.56
C LEU A 107 10.93 -12.02 -16.26
N GLU A 108 10.95 -12.72 -15.13
CA GLU A 108 12.05 -13.60 -14.73
C GLU A 108 12.28 -14.72 -15.74
N GLN A 109 11.21 -15.36 -16.22
CA GLN A 109 11.28 -16.41 -17.24
C GLN A 109 11.80 -15.90 -18.59
N LYS A 110 11.44 -14.67 -18.99
CA LYS A 110 11.82 -14.09 -20.28
C LYS A 110 13.25 -13.56 -20.30
N LEU A 111 13.71 -12.95 -19.21
CA LEU A 111 15.04 -12.32 -19.10
C LEU A 111 16.11 -13.29 -18.60
N GLY A 112 15.71 -14.33 -17.87
CA GLY A 112 16.64 -15.16 -17.11
C GLY A 112 17.02 -14.53 -15.77
N ALA A 113 17.63 -15.34 -14.91
CA ALA A 113 17.82 -14.99 -13.50
C ALA A 113 18.75 -13.78 -13.29
N THR A 114 19.87 -13.69 -14.00
CA THR A 114 20.89 -12.66 -13.76
C THR A 114 20.42 -11.23 -14.05
N PRO A 115 19.97 -10.86 -15.27
CA PRO A 115 19.53 -9.49 -15.56
C PRO A 115 18.29 -9.11 -14.75
N TYR A 116 17.39 -10.06 -14.49
CA TYR A 116 16.21 -9.84 -13.66
C TYR A 116 16.58 -9.48 -12.21
N LEU A 117 17.44 -10.29 -11.56
CA LEU A 117 17.83 -10.07 -10.17
C LEU A 117 18.62 -8.77 -9.99
N GLU A 118 19.45 -8.40 -10.96
CA GLU A 118 20.14 -7.11 -10.97
C GLU A 118 19.14 -5.95 -11.00
N ALA A 119 18.21 -5.94 -11.95
CA ALA A 119 17.19 -4.91 -12.05
C ALA A 119 16.30 -4.85 -10.81
N TYR A 120 15.88 -6.01 -10.30
CA TYR A 120 15.04 -6.13 -9.11
C TYR A 120 15.74 -5.60 -7.86
N SER A 121 16.99 -6.04 -7.62
CA SER A 121 17.79 -5.60 -6.47
C SER A 121 18.12 -4.11 -6.55
N PHE A 122 18.37 -3.57 -7.74
CA PHE A 122 18.55 -2.14 -7.95
C PHE A 122 17.29 -1.35 -7.55
N VAL A 123 16.11 -1.77 -7.98
CA VAL A 123 14.84 -1.14 -7.57
C VAL A 123 14.66 -1.23 -6.06
N GLN A 124 14.91 -2.39 -5.45
CA GLN A 124 14.81 -2.58 -4.00
C GLN A 124 15.74 -1.62 -3.24
N ARG A 125 17.02 -1.55 -3.61
CA ARG A 125 18.01 -0.66 -2.99
C ARG A 125 17.61 0.80 -3.17
N LYS A 126 17.21 1.19 -4.39
CA LYS A 126 16.72 2.55 -4.69
C LYS A 126 15.52 2.93 -3.83
N MET A 127 14.56 2.02 -3.65
CA MET A 127 13.39 2.26 -2.81
C MET A 127 13.74 2.38 -1.32
N ALA A 128 14.66 1.56 -0.83
CA ALA A 128 15.18 1.65 0.53
C ALA A 128 15.91 2.97 0.76
N ALA A 129 16.82 3.36 -0.13
CA ALA A 129 17.55 4.62 -0.07
C ALA A 129 16.60 5.83 -0.07
N LEU A 130 15.59 5.86 -0.92
CA LEU A 130 14.58 6.93 -0.93
C LEU A 130 13.74 6.98 0.35
N ARG A 131 13.55 5.87 1.06
CA ARG A 131 12.88 5.87 2.38
C ARG A 131 13.79 6.46 3.44
N ILE A 132 15.07 6.08 3.44
CA ILE A 132 16.09 6.59 4.36
C ILE A 132 16.29 8.09 4.15
N ALA A 133 16.48 8.54 2.91
CA ALA A 133 16.66 9.95 2.57
C ALA A 133 15.47 10.80 3.03
N ARG A 134 14.22 10.37 2.81
CA ARG A 134 13.03 11.07 3.32
C ARG A 134 12.97 11.12 4.85
N LYS A 135 13.48 10.09 5.55
CA LYS A 135 13.54 10.07 7.01
C LYS A 135 14.59 11.07 7.51
N GLN A 136 15.77 11.08 6.91
CA GLN A 136 16.85 12.02 7.19
C GLN A 136 16.41 13.46 6.91
N GLN A 137 15.79 13.72 5.75
CA GLN A 137 15.26 15.04 5.40
C GLN A 137 14.27 15.54 6.45
N ARG A 138 13.35 14.70 6.94
CA ARG A 138 12.42 15.09 8.02
C ARG A 138 13.10 15.37 9.35
N GLN A 139 14.22 14.70 9.63
CA GLN A 139 15.01 14.95 10.84
C GLN A 139 15.75 16.28 10.71
N ALA A 140 16.37 16.54 9.56
CA ALA A 140 17.02 17.80 9.26
C ALA A 140 16.03 18.99 9.27
N GLU A 141 14.86 18.84 8.65
CA GLU A 141 13.76 19.83 8.67
C GLU A 141 13.31 20.19 10.09
N ALA A 142 13.37 19.24 11.04
CA ALA A 142 13.00 19.53 12.43
C ALA A 142 14.02 20.42 13.14
N ILE A 143 15.27 20.44 12.67
CA ILE A 143 16.35 21.27 13.18
C ILE A 143 16.36 22.61 12.43
N SER A 144 16.25 22.60 11.09
CA SER A 144 16.28 23.82 10.28
C SER A 144 15.01 24.66 10.44
N ASP A 145 13.83 24.04 10.41
CA ASP A 145 12.53 24.71 10.34
C ASP A 145 11.52 24.12 11.35
N PRO A 146 11.65 24.46 12.65
CA PRO A 146 10.84 23.87 13.70
C PRO A 146 9.33 24.13 13.52
N CYS A 147 8.95 25.27 12.92
CA CYS A 147 7.55 25.61 12.66
C CYS A 147 6.88 24.66 11.65
N LEU A 148 7.55 24.32 10.55
CA LEU A 148 7.02 23.38 9.55
C LEU A 148 6.93 21.96 10.14
N ALA A 149 7.91 21.57 10.95
CA ALA A 149 7.87 20.31 11.67
C ALA A 149 6.68 20.25 12.66
N ALA A 150 6.39 21.34 13.38
CA ALA A 150 5.25 21.45 14.26
C ALA A 150 3.91 21.37 13.51
N GLN A 151 3.76 22.10 12.39
CA GLN A 151 2.56 22.04 11.54
C GLN A 151 2.28 20.61 11.04
N ARG A 152 3.31 19.90 10.56
CA ARG A 152 3.17 18.49 10.16
C ARG A 152 2.76 17.58 11.33
N ARG A 153 3.27 17.83 12.54
CA ARG A 153 2.84 17.10 13.75
C ARG A 153 1.37 17.36 14.05
N ILE A 154 0.89 18.60 13.95
CA ILE A 154 -0.52 18.97 14.12
C ILE A 154 -1.39 18.22 13.10
N GLN A 155 -1.08 18.31 11.81
CA GLN A 155 -1.82 17.60 10.75
C GLN A 155 -1.87 16.08 10.97
N LYS A 156 -0.76 15.46 11.39
CA LYS A 156 -0.71 14.03 11.71
C LYS A 156 -1.61 13.69 12.90
N ASN A 157 -1.64 14.54 13.93
CA ASN A 157 -2.49 14.34 15.10
C ASN A 157 -3.97 14.48 14.75
N GLU A 158 -4.32 15.46 13.91
CA GLU A 158 -5.69 15.61 13.40
C GLU A 158 -6.13 14.40 12.58
N GLN A 159 -5.28 13.91 11.68
CA GLN A 159 -5.59 12.72 10.88
C GLN A 159 -5.80 11.49 11.77
N LYS A 160 -4.93 11.28 12.78
CA LYS A 160 -5.10 10.22 13.77
C LYS A 160 -6.43 10.34 14.52
N ARG A 161 -6.81 11.56 14.90
CA ARG A 161 -8.10 11.84 15.57
C ARG A 161 -9.27 11.47 14.66
N ARG A 162 -9.26 11.90 13.40
CA ARG A 162 -10.29 11.58 12.40
C ARG A 162 -10.43 10.07 12.18
N THR A 163 -9.32 9.37 11.98
CA THR A 163 -9.33 7.90 11.78
C THR A 163 -9.87 7.16 13.02
N LYS A 164 -9.50 7.60 14.24
CA LYS A 164 -10.05 7.01 15.47
C LYS A 164 -11.57 7.24 15.58
N GLN A 165 -12.06 8.43 15.26
CA GLN A 165 -13.50 8.73 15.26
C GLN A 165 -14.25 7.86 14.24
N LEU A 166 -13.73 7.71 13.03
CA LEU A 166 -14.29 6.82 12.00
C LEU A 166 -14.37 5.38 12.48
N ARG A 167 -13.29 4.84 13.08
CA ARG A 167 -13.28 3.48 13.64
C ARG A 167 -14.31 3.30 14.75
N LYS A 168 -14.43 4.26 15.68
CA LYS A 168 -15.44 4.24 16.75
C LYS A 168 -16.85 4.19 16.18
N ARG A 169 -17.14 5.01 15.16
CA ARG A 169 -18.45 5.00 14.47
C ARG A 169 -18.73 3.66 13.80
N LYS A 170 -17.76 3.13 13.03
CA LYS A 170 -17.91 1.81 12.39
C LYS A 170 -18.26 0.73 13.41
N TYR A 171 -17.62 0.75 14.57
CA TYR A 171 -17.89 -0.20 15.65
C TYR A 171 -19.25 0.02 16.33
N ALA A 172 -19.65 1.27 16.59
CA ALA A 172 -20.95 1.58 17.16
C ALA A 172 -22.11 1.15 16.24
N VAL A 173 -21.95 1.34 14.92
CA VAL A 173 -22.87 0.84 13.89
C VAL A 173 -22.91 -0.69 13.90
N LEU A 174 -21.74 -1.36 13.91
CA LEU A 174 -21.68 -2.83 13.92
C LEU A 174 -22.34 -3.43 15.17
N LYS A 175 -22.26 -2.76 16.32
CA LYS A 175 -22.91 -3.16 17.57
C LYS A 175 -24.40 -2.78 17.66
N GLY A 176 -24.96 -2.11 16.66
CA GLY A 176 -26.36 -1.66 16.65
C GLY A 176 -26.68 -0.51 17.62
N SER A 177 -25.68 0.06 18.30
CA SER A 177 -25.88 1.16 19.27
C SER A 177 -26.21 2.50 18.61
N THR A 178 -25.90 2.67 17.32
CA THR A 178 -26.21 3.87 16.54
C THR A 178 -26.50 3.49 15.09
N SER A 179 -27.59 4.00 14.50
CA SER A 179 -27.88 3.76 13.08
C SER A 179 -26.85 4.44 12.17
N ALA A 180 -26.48 3.76 11.08
CA ALA A 180 -25.55 4.29 10.07
C ALA A 180 -26.02 5.62 9.43
N ALA A 181 -27.33 5.91 9.51
CA ALA A 181 -27.96 7.12 8.98
C ALA A 181 -27.73 8.38 9.84
N VAL A 182 -27.28 8.25 11.10
CA VAL A 182 -27.09 9.41 11.99
C VAL A 182 -25.85 10.18 11.58
N ARG A 183 -26.06 11.35 10.93
CA ARG A 183 -24.96 12.27 10.60
C ARG A 183 -24.37 12.83 11.90
N PRO A 184 -23.04 12.94 11.99
CA PRO A 184 -22.42 13.52 13.17
C PRO A 184 -22.76 15.01 13.25
N THR A 185 -23.49 15.39 14.29
CA THR A 185 -23.65 16.79 14.66
C THR A 185 -22.25 17.33 14.99
N LYS A 186 -21.83 18.42 14.33
CA LYS A 186 -20.61 19.14 14.72
C LYS A 186 -20.87 19.72 16.11
N VAL A 187 -20.47 19.00 17.15
CA VAL A 187 -20.39 19.58 18.49
C VAL A 187 -19.17 20.50 18.45
N LEU A 188 -19.43 21.81 18.37
CA LEU A 188 -18.42 22.84 18.59
C LEU A 188 -17.78 22.58 19.95
N ARG A 189 -16.45 22.60 19.99
CA ARG A 189 -15.75 22.44 21.26
C ARG A 189 -16.03 23.68 22.12
N PRO A 190 -16.26 23.52 23.43
CA PRO A 190 -16.21 24.64 24.35
C PRO A 190 -14.84 25.34 24.21
N GLY A 191 -14.85 26.64 23.88
CA GLY A 191 -13.64 27.45 23.68
C GLY A 191 -13.05 27.47 22.26
N ALA A 192 -13.80 27.10 21.23
CA ALA A 192 -13.46 27.46 19.85
C ALA A 192 -14.24 28.73 19.47
N GLU A 193 -13.60 29.89 19.65
CA GLU A 193 -13.99 31.11 18.91
C GLU A 193 -13.42 31.08 17.49
#